data_AF-A0A7S2J7S8-F1
#
_entry.id   AF-A0A7S2J7S8-F1
#
_cell.length_a   1.000
_cell.length_b   1.000
_cell.length_c   1.000
_cell.angle_alpha   90.00
_cell.angle_beta   90.00
_cell.angle_gamma   90.00
#
_symmetry.space_group_name_H-M   'P 1'
#
loop_
_entity.id
_entity.type
_entity.pdbx_description
1 polymer ?
#
loop_
_entity_poly.entity_id
_entity_poly.type
_entity_poly.pdbx_seq_one_letter_code
_entity_poly.pdbx_strand_id
1 'polypeptide(L)'
;KEHNDWIEREDFSIFLTAILLTHPGLDFLRETQEFQDRYADTVISRIFFVYDRKDVGRIHLTCLRRFKPSVIETWKQLADHDDIKMVRDYFSYEHFYVIYCTFWELDSDHDFLLDKDDLLKYDGHALSRRTVDRIFSEIPTKFTSAVPGKMGYDDFIRFLLCDQDRQTDRSMEYWFYLFDLDGDGCIRDHEMKYFYEEQVQRMECLNY
;
A
#
# COMPACT_ATOMS: atom_id res chain seq x y z
N LYS A 1 -22.89 4.17 18.74
CA LYS A 1 -22.12 5.08 17.88
C LYS A 1 -23.11 6.06 17.26
N GLU A 2 -22.86 7.37 17.35
CA GLU A 2 -23.63 8.38 16.62
C GLU A 2 -23.63 8.04 15.12
N HIS A 3 -24.69 8.43 14.41
CA HIS A 3 -24.95 8.07 13.02
C HIS A 3 -23.98 8.81 12.10
N ASN A 4 -22.75 8.31 11.97
CA ASN A 4 -21.76 8.84 11.04
C ASN A 4 -21.95 8.19 9.66
N ASP A 5 -21.85 8.97 8.58
CA ASP A 5 -22.02 8.50 7.19
C ASP A 5 -20.70 7.97 6.58
N TRP A 6 -19.78 7.48 7.42
CA TRP A 6 -18.48 6.96 7.02
C TRP A 6 -18.04 5.79 7.89
N ILE A 7 -17.09 5.01 7.35
CA ILE A 7 -16.46 3.86 7.98
C ILE A 7 -14.99 4.17 8.22
N GLU A 8 -14.50 3.90 9.42
CA GLU A 8 -13.09 4.08 9.83
C GLU A 8 -12.37 2.73 9.90
N ARG A 9 -11.04 2.75 10.07
CA ARG A 9 -10.22 1.52 10.05
C ARG A 9 -10.64 0.55 11.16
N GLU A 10 -10.92 1.07 12.35
CA GLU A 10 -11.33 0.33 13.54
C GLU A 10 -12.66 -0.41 13.35
N ASP A 11 -13.55 0.11 12.49
CA ASP A 11 -14.79 -0.56 12.13
C ASP A 11 -14.52 -1.84 11.31
N PHE A 12 -13.51 -1.82 10.43
CA PHE A 12 -13.08 -3.01 9.68
C PHE A 12 -12.31 -3.99 10.55
N SER A 13 -11.54 -3.51 11.55
CA SER A 13 -10.79 -4.39 12.45
C SER A 13 -11.72 -5.39 13.15
N ILE A 14 -12.87 -4.95 13.65
CA ILE A 14 -13.86 -5.82 14.30
C ILE A 14 -14.35 -6.92 13.34
N PHE A 15 -14.62 -6.54 12.09
CA PHE A 15 -15.08 -7.47 11.06
C PHE A 15 -13.98 -8.48 10.68
N LEU A 16 -12.73 -8.04 10.55
CA LEU A 16 -11.61 -8.93 10.24
C LEU A 16 -11.28 -9.88 11.38
N THR A 17 -11.37 -9.44 12.63
CA THR A 17 -11.23 -10.34 13.78
C THR A 17 -12.27 -11.47 13.71
N ALA A 18 -13.52 -11.16 13.34
CA ALA A 18 -14.54 -12.18 13.16
C ALA A 18 -14.19 -13.15 12.03
N ILE A 19 -13.76 -12.65 10.87
CA ILE A 19 -13.35 -13.51 9.73
C ILE A 19 -12.20 -14.43 10.12
N LEU A 20 -11.14 -13.90 10.75
CA LEU A 20 -9.98 -14.68 11.17
C LEU A 20 -10.35 -15.77 12.18
N LEU A 21 -11.37 -15.53 13.01
CA LEU A 21 -11.88 -16.50 13.97
C LEU A 21 -12.78 -17.57 13.35
N THR A 22 -13.50 -17.26 12.26
CA THR A 22 -14.57 -18.14 11.76
C THR A 22 -14.31 -18.77 10.39
N HIS A 23 -13.48 -18.16 9.55
CA HIS A 23 -13.31 -18.61 8.17
C HIS A 23 -12.30 -19.76 8.07
N PRO A 24 -12.71 -20.97 7.62
CA PRO A 24 -11.86 -22.17 7.64
C PRO A 24 -10.58 -22.02 6.81
N GLY A 25 -10.67 -21.32 5.67
CA GLY A 25 -9.52 -21.01 4.82
C GLY A 25 -8.45 -20.12 5.47
N LEU A 26 -8.65 -19.62 6.70
CA LEU A 26 -7.68 -18.81 7.45
C LEU A 26 -7.28 -19.46 8.79
N ASP A 27 -7.73 -20.69 9.08
CA ASP A 27 -7.46 -21.38 10.34
C ASP A 27 -5.96 -21.55 10.64
N PHE A 28 -5.15 -21.69 9.58
CA PHE A 28 -3.71 -21.80 9.70
C PHE A 28 -3.02 -20.55 10.26
N LEU A 29 -3.67 -19.38 10.24
CA LEU A 29 -3.14 -18.15 10.84
C LEU A 29 -3.36 -18.06 12.35
N ARG A 30 -4.21 -18.92 12.92
CA ARG A 30 -4.57 -18.86 14.35
C ARG A 30 -3.39 -19.07 15.28
N GLU A 31 -2.34 -19.73 14.81
CA GLU A 31 -1.17 -20.08 15.62
C GLU A 31 -0.29 -18.87 15.96
N THR A 32 -0.32 -17.81 15.16
CA THR A 32 0.57 -16.65 15.33
C THR A 32 -0.20 -15.34 15.30
N GLN A 33 -0.38 -14.72 16.48
CA GLN A 33 -1.13 -13.46 16.63
C GLN A 33 -0.55 -12.33 15.78
N GLU A 34 0.77 -12.21 15.72
CA GLU A 34 1.44 -11.18 14.92
C GLU A 34 1.04 -11.28 13.44
N PHE A 35 1.02 -12.49 12.86
CA PHE A 35 0.60 -12.67 11.47
C PHE A 35 -0.88 -12.37 11.25
N GLN A 36 -1.75 -12.62 12.24
CA GLN A 36 -3.16 -12.23 12.18
C GLN A 36 -3.33 -10.72 12.14
N ASP A 37 -2.62 -10.01 13.02
CA ASP A 37 -2.67 -8.55 13.09
C ASP A 37 -2.15 -7.94 11.77
N ARG A 38 -1.01 -8.43 11.26
CA ARG A 38 -0.42 -7.97 9.99
C ARG A 38 -1.26 -8.30 8.77
N TYR A 39 -1.89 -9.47 8.75
CA TYR A 39 -2.84 -9.82 7.69
C TYR A 39 -4.04 -8.88 7.74
N ALA A 40 -4.59 -8.62 8.93
CA ALA A 40 -5.72 -7.72 9.09
C ALA A 40 -5.38 -6.29 8.64
N ASP A 41 -4.25 -5.73 9.11
CA ASP A 41 -3.74 -4.42 8.71
C ASP A 41 -3.61 -4.33 7.17
N THR A 42 -3.04 -5.35 6.55
CA THR A 42 -2.88 -5.41 5.09
C THR A 42 -4.21 -5.40 4.35
N VAL A 43 -5.19 -6.20 4.80
CA VAL A 43 -6.53 -6.23 4.19
C VAL A 43 -7.21 -4.87 4.32
N ILE A 44 -7.15 -4.23 5.49
CA ILE A 44 -7.72 -2.89 5.73
C ILE A 44 -7.04 -1.88 4.81
N SER A 45 -5.72 -1.85 4.77
CA SER A 45 -4.96 -0.91 3.94
C SER A 45 -5.26 -1.09 2.45
N ARG A 46 -5.45 -2.32 1.96
CA ARG A 46 -5.91 -2.57 0.58
C ARG A 46 -7.33 -2.07 0.32
N ILE A 47 -8.24 -2.19 1.29
CA ILE A 47 -9.60 -1.65 1.17
C ILE A 47 -9.55 -0.11 1.14
N PHE A 48 -8.82 0.52 2.06
CA PHE A 48 -8.66 1.98 2.10
C PHE A 48 -7.96 2.52 0.85
N PHE A 49 -7.01 1.78 0.28
CA PHE A 49 -6.39 2.13 -1.00
C PHE A 49 -7.41 2.23 -2.15
N VAL A 50 -8.47 1.41 -2.14
CA VAL A 50 -9.51 1.49 -3.17
C VAL A 50 -10.52 2.60 -2.87
N TYR A 51 -10.96 2.71 -1.62
CA TYR A 51 -12.14 3.52 -1.28
C TYR A 51 -11.86 4.90 -0.70
N ASP A 52 -10.75 5.06 0.03
CA ASP A 52 -10.32 6.35 0.57
C ASP A 52 -9.35 7.02 -0.40
N ARG A 53 -9.90 7.55 -1.50
CA ARG A 53 -9.12 8.22 -2.55
C ARG A 53 -8.55 9.57 -2.13
N LYS A 54 -8.97 10.11 -0.99
CA LYS A 54 -8.54 11.43 -0.48
C LYS A 54 -7.63 11.34 0.73
N ASP A 55 -7.37 10.13 1.22
CA ASP A 55 -6.46 9.86 2.35
C ASP A 55 -6.87 10.55 3.63
N VAL A 56 -8.18 10.62 3.86
CA VAL A 56 -8.76 11.27 5.03
C VAL A 56 -9.02 10.28 6.17
N GLY A 57 -8.70 9.00 5.98
CA GLY A 57 -8.94 7.93 6.93
C GLY A 57 -10.42 7.53 7.03
N ARG A 58 -11.25 7.88 6.03
CA ARG A 58 -12.71 7.67 6.08
C ARG A 58 -13.26 7.19 4.74
N ILE A 59 -14.03 6.10 4.78
CA ILE A 59 -14.77 5.58 3.63
C ILE A 59 -16.23 6.01 3.74
N HIS A 60 -16.64 6.96 2.90
CA HIS A 60 -18.04 7.35 2.80
C HIS A 60 -18.89 6.30 2.09
N LEU A 61 -20.16 6.14 2.48
CA LEU A 61 -21.08 5.15 1.89
C LEU A 61 -21.23 5.27 0.37
N THR A 62 -21.10 6.50 -0.17
CA THR A 62 -21.13 6.74 -1.62
C THR A 62 -19.95 6.10 -2.35
N CYS A 63 -18.79 5.96 -1.70
CA CYS A 63 -17.60 5.35 -2.27
C CYS A 63 -17.77 3.84 -2.45
N LEU A 64 -18.45 3.17 -1.53
CA LEU A 64 -18.69 1.71 -1.56
C LEU A 64 -19.39 1.25 -2.85
N ARG A 65 -20.25 2.09 -3.43
CA ARG A 65 -20.98 1.79 -4.66
C ARG A 65 -20.21 2.16 -5.93
N ARG A 66 -19.23 3.06 -5.83
CA ARG A 66 -18.56 3.68 -6.97
C ARG A 66 -17.29 2.94 -7.37
N PHE A 67 -16.48 2.56 -6.41
CA PHE A 67 -15.16 2.01 -6.67
C PHE A 67 -15.16 0.49 -6.74
N LYS A 68 -14.26 -0.03 -7.57
CA LYS A 68 -14.02 -1.46 -7.78
C LYS A 68 -12.56 -1.79 -7.43
N PRO A 69 -12.25 -3.03 -7.00
CA PRO A 69 -13.19 -4.13 -6.71
C PRO A 69 -14.19 -3.81 -5.58
N SER A 70 -15.27 -4.57 -5.46
CA SER A 70 -16.35 -4.28 -4.51
C SER A 70 -16.15 -5.06 -3.22
N VAL A 71 -15.86 -4.38 -2.10
CA VAL A 71 -15.71 -5.02 -0.79
C VAL A 71 -16.96 -5.80 -0.38
N ILE A 72 -18.15 -5.33 -0.74
CA ILE A 72 -19.42 -6.02 -0.46
C ILE A 72 -19.56 -7.31 -1.27
N GLU A 73 -19.11 -7.31 -2.54
CA GLU A 73 -19.13 -8.52 -3.38
C GLU A 73 -18.09 -9.52 -2.87
N THR A 74 -16.90 -9.05 -2.48
CA THR A 74 -15.86 -9.87 -1.86
C THR A 74 -16.36 -10.53 -0.57
N TRP A 75 -17.09 -9.81 0.29
CA TRP A 75 -17.64 -10.40 1.51
C TRP A 75 -18.67 -11.50 1.27
N LYS A 76 -19.47 -11.38 0.20
CA LYS A 76 -20.36 -12.47 -0.21
C LYS A 76 -19.55 -13.70 -0.64
N GLN A 77 -18.49 -13.50 -1.41
CA GLN A 77 -17.60 -14.60 -1.81
C GLN A 77 -16.95 -15.28 -0.60
N LEU A 78 -16.55 -14.54 0.44
CA LEU A 78 -16.04 -15.14 1.69
C LEU A 78 -17.09 -15.99 2.41
N ALA A 79 -18.36 -15.62 2.35
CA ALA A 79 -19.43 -16.42 2.95
C ALA A 79 -19.76 -17.67 2.11
N ASP A 80 -19.56 -17.61 0.79
CA ASP A 80 -19.91 -18.67 -0.14
C ASP A 80 -18.77 -19.68 -0.38
N HIS A 81 -17.52 -19.33 -0.06
CA HIS A 81 -16.33 -20.15 -0.35
C HIS A 81 -15.45 -20.39 0.88
N ASP A 82 -15.30 -21.65 1.27
CA ASP A 82 -14.40 -22.05 2.36
C ASP A 82 -12.90 -21.90 2.01
N ASP A 83 -12.55 -22.01 0.72
CA ASP A 83 -11.18 -21.84 0.23
C ASP A 83 -10.89 -20.35 -0.03
N ILE A 84 -10.05 -19.75 0.82
CA ILE A 84 -9.67 -18.34 0.74
C ILE A 84 -8.98 -17.98 -0.59
N LYS A 85 -8.40 -18.96 -1.30
CA LYS A 85 -7.77 -18.73 -2.61
C LYS A 85 -8.77 -18.32 -3.69
N MET A 86 -10.05 -18.63 -3.51
CA MET A 86 -11.11 -18.20 -4.41
C MET A 86 -11.46 -16.70 -4.22
N VAL A 87 -11.12 -16.13 -3.06
CA VAL A 87 -11.40 -14.72 -2.73
C VAL A 87 -10.12 -13.89 -2.87
N ARG A 88 -9.85 -13.44 -4.10
CA ARG A 88 -8.58 -12.76 -4.43
C ARG A 88 -8.54 -11.30 -4.02
N ASP A 89 -9.65 -10.59 -4.19
CA ASP A 89 -9.74 -9.17 -3.86
C ASP A 89 -9.65 -8.98 -2.35
N TYR A 90 -8.74 -8.12 -1.92
CA TYR A 90 -8.42 -7.79 -0.51
C TYR A 90 -7.85 -8.94 0.33
N PHE A 91 -8.45 -10.14 0.31
CA PHE A 91 -8.18 -11.25 1.23
C PHE A 91 -7.14 -12.27 0.76
N SER A 92 -6.58 -12.12 -0.45
CA SER A 92 -5.51 -13.01 -0.93
C SER A 92 -4.34 -13.08 0.06
N TYR A 93 -4.17 -14.24 0.68
CA TYR A 93 -3.06 -14.51 1.59
C TYR A 93 -1.70 -14.44 0.89
N GLU A 94 -1.62 -14.90 -0.37
CA GLU A 94 -0.39 -14.81 -1.16
C GLU A 94 0.03 -13.35 -1.37
N HIS A 95 -0.92 -12.44 -1.62
CA HIS A 95 -0.60 -11.02 -1.75
C HIS A 95 -0.13 -10.43 -0.42
N PHE A 96 -0.80 -10.77 0.68
CA PHE A 96 -0.33 -10.35 2.01
C PHE A 96 1.09 -10.83 2.27
N TYR A 97 1.37 -12.11 2.04
CA TYR A 97 2.66 -12.71 2.33
C TYR A 97 3.79 -12.03 1.55
N VAL A 98 3.58 -11.76 0.25
CA VAL A 98 4.54 -11.02 -0.57
C VAL A 98 4.79 -9.62 0.02
N ILE A 99 3.74 -8.86 0.32
CA ILE A 99 3.88 -7.51 0.88
C ILE A 99 4.63 -7.53 2.21
N TYR A 100 4.26 -8.44 3.11
CA TYR A 100 4.88 -8.57 4.42
C TYR A 100 6.35 -8.99 4.33
N CYS A 101 6.68 -10.00 3.53
CA CYS A 101 8.07 -10.43 3.32
C CYS A 101 8.91 -9.32 2.70
N THR A 102 8.40 -8.61 1.70
CA THR A 102 9.14 -7.49 1.11
C THR A 102 9.40 -6.39 2.13
N PHE A 103 8.44 -6.05 2.98
CA PHE A 103 8.66 -5.08 4.06
C PHE A 103 9.71 -5.58 5.06
N TRP A 104 9.55 -6.82 5.53
CA TRP A 104 10.41 -7.45 6.53
C TRP A 104 11.87 -7.57 6.05
N GLU A 105 12.09 -7.83 4.77
CA GLU A 105 13.42 -7.86 4.17
C GLU A 105 14.12 -6.49 4.13
N LEU A 106 13.34 -5.40 4.05
CA LEU A 106 13.86 -4.04 4.06
C LEU A 106 14.12 -3.54 5.49
N ASP A 107 13.21 -3.84 6.41
CA ASP A 107 13.25 -3.47 7.83
C ASP A 107 14.28 -4.29 8.62
N SER A 108 15.54 -3.87 8.54
CA SER A 108 16.69 -4.63 9.06
C SER A 108 16.80 -4.62 10.59
N ASP A 109 16.32 -3.56 11.25
CA ASP A 109 16.31 -3.40 12.71
C ASP A 109 14.98 -3.79 13.34
N HIS A 110 13.99 -4.18 12.53
CA HIS A 110 12.70 -4.71 12.94
C HIS A 110 11.92 -3.74 13.84
N ASP A 111 12.07 -2.44 13.60
CA ASP A 111 11.34 -1.39 14.31
C ASP A 111 10.00 -1.04 13.65
N PHE A 112 9.70 -1.70 12.52
CA PHE A 112 8.50 -1.53 11.71
C PHE A 112 8.42 -0.16 11.02
N LEU A 113 9.58 0.47 10.77
CA LEU A 113 9.73 1.79 10.19
C LEU A 113 10.89 1.86 9.19
N LEU A 114 10.57 1.94 7.90
CA LEU A 114 11.59 2.07 6.86
C LEU A 114 12.10 3.51 6.77
N ASP A 115 13.41 3.70 6.64
CA ASP A 115 13.98 4.96 6.16
C ASP A 115 14.35 4.90 4.66
N LYS A 116 14.97 5.98 4.19
CA LYS A 116 15.40 6.11 2.78
C LYS A 116 16.40 5.02 2.38
N ASP A 117 17.32 4.66 3.26
CA ASP A 117 18.36 3.68 2.96
C ASP A 117 17.76 2.27 2.90
N ASP A 118 16.72 2.00 3.68
CA ASP A 118 15.95 0.76 3.57
C ASP A 118 15.19 0.70 2.26
N LEU A 119 14.38 1.72 1.92
CA LEU A 119 13.61 1.71 0.68
C LEU A 119 14.50 1.71 -0.56
N LEU A 120 15.73 2.26 -0.49
CA LEU A 120 16.70 2.18 -1.58
C LEU A 120 17.10 0.75 -1.94
N LYS A 121 16.96 -0.23 -1.04
CA LYS A 121 17.26 -1.65 -1.29
C LYS A 121 16.11 -2.37 -2.02
N TYR A 122 14.92 -1.77 -2.06
CA TYR A 122 13.73 -2.34 -2.68
C TYR A 122 13.97 -2.77 -4.14
N ASP A 123 13.52 -3.97 -4.46
CA ASP A 123 13.56 -4.61 -5.79
C ASP A 123 14.97 -4.54 -6.44
N GLY A 124 16.00 -4.90 -5.66
CA GLY A 124 17.37 -4.91 -6.13
C GLY A 124 17.89 -3.51 -6.47
N HIS A 125 17.51 -2.51 -5.66
CA HIS A 125 17.76 -1.10 -5.92
C HIS A 125 17.10 -0.60 -7.20
N ALA A 126 15.87 -0.99 -7.50
CA ALA A 126 15.16 -0.55 -8.73
C ALA A 126 14.91 0.97 -8.74
N LEU A 127 14.57 1.56 -7.58
CA LEU A 127 14.31 2.98 -7.45
C LEU A 127 15.59 3.81 -7.47
N SER A 128 15.50 5.01 -8.05
CA SER A 128 16.59 6.00 -8.02
C SER A 128 16.58 6.76 -6.69
N ARG A 129 17.71 7.36 -6.29
CA ARG A 129 17.78 8.19 -5.09
C ARG A 129 16.87 9.40 -5.19
N ARG A 130 16.80 10.06 -6.35
CA ARG A 130 15.86 11.19 -6.57
C ARG A 130 14.41 10.76 -6.35
N THR A 131 14.05 9.55 -6.79
CA THR A 131 12.71 9.01 -6.56
C THR A 131 12.46 8.74 -5.09
N VAL A 132 13.36 8.04 -4.39
CA VAL A 132 13.22 7.76 -2.95
C VAL A 132 13.16 9.06 -2.13
N ASP A 133 13.99 10.04 -2.44
CA ASP A 133 13.99 11.34 -1.78
C ASP A 133 12.63 12.04 -1.86
N ARG A 134 11.96 11.95 -3.02
CA ARG A 134 10.64 12.54 -3.20
C ARG A 134 9.52 11.76 -2.53
N ILE A 135 9.62 10.43 -2.47
CA ILE A 135 8.71 9.60 -1.68
C ILE A 135 8.78 10.00 -0.21
N PHE A 136 9.98 10.10 0.36
CA PHE A 136 10.21 10.49 1.76
C PHE A 136 10.05 11.99 2.04
N SER A 137 9.95 12.82 0.99
CA SER A 137 9.48 14.20 1.11
C SER A 137 7.95 14.28 1.14
N GLU A 138 7.27 13.13 1.11
CA GLU A 138 5.82 13.00 1.18
C GLU A 138 5.12 13.84 0.12
N ILE A 139 5.69 13.85 -1.09
CA ILE A 139 5.14 14.57 -2.25
C ILE A 139 3.96 13.80 -2.85
N PRO A 140 4.08 12.51 -3.19
CA PRO A 140 2.98 11.78 -3.83
C PRO A 140 1.80 11.56 -2.88
N THR A 141 2.12 11.36 -1.60
CA THR A 141 1.15 11.14 -0.54
C THR A 141 1.78 11.39 0.82
N LYS A 142 0.96 11.74 1.80
CA LYS A 142 1.39 11.92 3.19
C LYS A 142 1.53 10.57 3.88
N PHE A 143 2.57 10.44 4.68
CA PHE A 143 2.74 9.29 5.54
C PHE A 143 1.79 9.38 6.72
N THR A 144 1.30 8.22 7.14
CA THR A 144 0.50 8.02 8.34
C THR A 144 1.38 7.72 9.55
N SER A 145 2.64 7.35 9.33
CA SER A 145 3.67 7.23 10.36
C SER A 145 3.75 8.46 11.27
N ALA A 146 3.74 8.22 12.58
CA ALA A 146 3.94 9.27 13.58
C ALA A 146 5.42 9.69 13.73
N VAL A 147 6.34 8.95 13.11
CA VAL A 147 7.79 9.18 13.20
C VAL A 147 8.27 9.95 11.96
N PRO A 148 8.77 11.19 12.10
CA PRO A 148 9.20 11.98 10.96
C PRO A 148 10.30 11.31 10.14
N GLY A 149 10.15 11.33 8.81
CA GLY A 149 11.12 10.75 7.88
C GLY A 149 11.16 9.22 7.87
N LYS A 150 10.21 8.56 8.54
CA LYS A 150 10.06 7.11 8.55
C LYS A 150 8.74 6.69 7.91
N MET A 151 8.79 5.70 7.04
CA MET A 151 7.63 5.10 6.37
C MET A 151 7.14 3.90 7.19
N GLY A 152 5.89 3.96 7.65
CA GLY A 152 5.27 2.83 8.34
C GLY A 152 4.79 1.76 7.36
N TYR A 153 4.38 0.60 7.88
CA TYR A 153 3.89 -0.51 7.05
C TYR A 153 2.68 -0.16 6.18
N ASP A 154 1.73 0.61 6.70
CA ASP A 154 0.56 1.09 5.93
C ASP A 154 0.98 1.99 4.75
N ASP A 155 1.96 2.86 4.99
CA ASP A 155 2.53 3.74 3.98
C ASP A 155 3.27 2.92 2.90
N PHE A 156 3.99 1.89 3.34
CA PHE A 156 4.68 0.96 2.45
C PHE A 156 3.71 0.13 1.60
N ILE A 157 2.63 -0.43 2.17
CA ILE A 157 1.59 -1.16 1.42
C ILE A 157 1.07 -0.27 0.30
N ARG A 158 0.79 1.00 0.60
CA ARG A 158 0.31 1.96 -0.38
C ARG A 158 1.33 2.24 -1.49
N PHE A 159 2.59 2.49 -1.11
CA PHE A 159 3.68 2.66 -2.09
C PHE A 159 3.77 1.44 -3.01
N LEU A 160 3.79 0.24 -2.43
CA LEU A 160 3.94 -1.01 -3.16
C LEU A 160 2.75 -1.26 -4.11
N LEU A 161 1.52 -0.98 -3.68
CA LEU A 161 0.34 -1.07 -4.56
C LEU A 161 0.42 -0.11 -5.75
N CYS A 162 0.93 1.12 -5.55
CA CYS A 162 1.19 2.04 -6.66
C CYS A 162 2.32 1.54 -7.56
N ASP A 163 3.37 0.93 -7.01
CA ASP A 163 4.51 0.46 -7.81
C ASP A 163 4.18 -0.77 -8.67
N GLN A 164 3.41 -1.72 -8.12
CA GLN A 164 3.07 -2.99 -8.76
C GLN A 164 2.02 -2.85 -9.89
N ASP A 165 1.07 -1.92 -9.77
CA ASP A 165 0.08 -1.64 -10.82
C ASP A 165 0.04 -0.15 -11.20
N ARG A 166 0.92 0.20 -12.15
CA ARG A 166 1.07 1.55 -12.69
C ARG A 166 -0.03 1.98 -13.66
N GLN A 167 -1.05 1.13 -13.89
CA GLN A 167 -2.16 1.45 -14.79
C GLN A 167 -3.39 1.99 -14.04
N THR A 168 -3.43 1.85 -12.71
CA THR A 168 -4.53 2.41 -11.92
C THR A 168 -4.45 3.93 -11.87
N ASP A 169 -5.61 4.60 -11.86
CA ASP A 169 -5.67 6.07 -11.69
C ASP A 169 -4.89 6.54 -10.45
N ARG A 170 -4.96 5.78 -9.35
CA ARG A 170 -4.28 6.13 -8.10
C ARG A 170 -2.76 6.06 -8.23
N SER A 171 -2.26 5.06 -8.94
CA SER A 171 -0.83 4.93 -9.20
C SER A 171 -0.35 5.99 -10.18
N MET A 172 -1.10 6.25 -11.26
CA MET A 172 -0.78 7.32 -12.20
C MET A 172 -0.70 8.68 -11.49
N GLU A 173 -1.67 9.01 -10.64
CA GLU A 173 -1.64 10.21 -9.78
C GLU A 173 -0.40 10.24 -8.88
N TYR A 174 -0.11 9.13 -8.20
CA TYR A 174 1.06 9.01 -7.32
C TYR A 174 2.37 9.32 -8.06
N TRP A 175 2.61 8.67 -9.19
CA TRP A 175 3.84 8.87 -9.97
C TRP A 175 3.86 10.23 -10.69
N PHE A 176 2.70 10.73 -11.11
CA PHE A 176 2.59 12.06 -11.71
C PHE A 176 3.07 13.13 -10.75
N TYR A 177 2.51 13.18 -9.53
CA TYR A 177 2.95 14.13 -8.50
C TYR A 177 4.41 13.91 -8.08
N LEU A 178 4.89 12.66 -8.14
CA LEU A 178 6.30 12.40 -7.92
C LEU A 178 7.18 13.07 -8.98
N PHE A 179 6.78 13.07 -10.25
CA PHE A 179 7.61 13.64 -11.33
C PHE A 179 7.41 15.14 -11.56
N ASP A 180 6.25 15.68 -11.17
CA ASP A 180 5.93 17.11 -11.18
C ASP A 180 6.73 17.84 -10.09
N LEU A 181 7.92 18.33 -10.45
CA LEU A 181 8.90 18.90 -9.54
C LEU A 181 8.43 20.21 -8.93
N ASP A 182 7.75 21.05 -9.70
CA ASP A 182 7.27 22.37 -9.28
C ASP A 182 5.79 22.37 -8.82
N GLY A 183 5.05 21.30 -9.09
CA GLY A 183 3.66 21.13 -8.65
C GLY A 183 2.68 21.92 -9.50
N ASP A 184 3.04 22.32 -10.73
CA ASP A 184 2.20 23.10 -11.63
C ASP A 184 1.15 22.25 -12.38
N GLY A 185 1.18 20.93 -12.21
CA GLY A 185 0.27 19.99 -12.86
C GLY A 185 0.67 19.62 -14.28
N CYS A 186 1.92 19.83 -14.69
CA CYS A 186 2.45 19.47 -16.00
C CYS A 186 3.89 18.96 -15.93
N ILE A 187 4.15 17.73 -16.42
CA ILE A 187 5.53 17.23 -16.54
C ILE A 187 6.21 17.81 -17.79
N ARG A 188 7.25 18.62 -17.58
CA ARG A 188 8.04 19.31 -18.62
C ARG A 188 9.39 18.63 -18.88
N ASP A 189 10.03 19.05 -19.96
CA ASP A 189 11.32 18.53 -20.43
C ASP A 189 12.43 18.57 -19.37
N HIS A 190 12.53 19.65 -18.60
CA HIS A 190 13.54 19.79 -17.56
C HIS A 190 13.35 18.81 -16.39
N GLU A 191 12.10 18.46 -16.06
CA GLU A 191 11.76 17.50 -15.01
C GLU A 191 12.01 16.07 -15.47
N MET A 192 11.60 15.74 -16.70
CA MET A 192 11.95 14.46 -17.33
C MET A 192 13.48 14.28 -17.37
N LYS A 193 14.20 15.32 -17.77
CA LYS A 193 15.67 15.32 -17.82
C LYS A 193 16.27 15.10 -16.43
N TYR A 194 15.71 15.74 -15.39
CA TYR A 194 16.15 15.54 -14.02
C TYR A 194 16.09 14.06 -13.61
N PHE A 195 14.99 13.34 -13.82
CA PHE A 195 14.99 11.92 -13.45
C PHE A 195 15.84 11.06 -14.40
N TYR A 196 15.86 11.39 -15.70
CA TYR A 196 16.58 10.63 -16.71
C TYR A 196 18.11 10.66 -16.51
N GLU A 197 18.68 11.80 -16.10
CA GLU A 197 20.14 11.93 -15.86
C GLU A 197 20.65 10.92 -14.83
N GLU A 198 19.90 10.67 -13.76
CA GLU A 198 20.28 9.66 -12.76
C GLU A 198 20.19 8.25 -13.34
N GLN A 199 19.18 7.96 -14.17
CA GLN A 199 19.05 6.67 -14.83
C GLN A 199 20.23 6.38 -15.77
N VAL A 200 20.71 7.39 -16.51
CA VAL A 200 21.91 7.26 -17.36
C VAL A 200 23.13 6.88 -16.52
N GLN A 201 23.37 7.60 -15.41
CA GLN A 201 24.49 7.31 -14.51
C GLN A 201 24.41 5.88 -13.93
N ARG A 202 23.21 5.43 -13.54
CA ARG A 202 22.99 4.08 -13.02
C ARG A 202 23.28 3.00 -14.08
N MET A 203 22.86 3.22 -15.33
CA MET A 203 23.16 2.30 -16.44
C MET A 203 24.65 2.24 -16.78
N GLU A 204 25.35 3.37 -16.72
CA GLU A 204 26.80 3.42 -16.94
C GLU A 204 27.55 2.61 -15.86
N CYS A 205 27.16 2.74 -14.59
CA CYS A 205 27.77 1.98 -13.49
C CYS A 205 27.51 0.46 -13.54
N LEU A 206 26.42 0.00 -14.19
CA LEU A 206 26.11 -1.42 -14.34
C LEU A 206 26.87 -2.10 -15.50
N ASN A 207 27.43 -1.32 -16.41
CA ASN A 207 28.19 -1.81 -17.56
C ASN A 207 29.69 -2.02 -17.28
N TYR A 208 30.11 -1.84 -16.02
CA TYR A 208 31.46 -2.08 -15.51
C TYR A 208 31.43 -3.09 -14.37
#